data_AF-A0A9D9NPU7-F1
#
_entry.id   AF-A0A9D9NPU7-F1
#
_cell.length_a   1.000
_cell.length_b   1.000
_cell.length_c   1.000
_cell.angle_alpha   90.00
_cell.angle_beta   90.00
_cell.angle_gamma   90.00
#
_symmetry.space_group_name_H-M   'P 1'
#
loop_
_entity.id
_entity.type
_entity.pdbx_description
1 polymer ?
#
loop_
_entity_poly.entity_id
_entity_poly.type
_entity_poly.pdbx_seq_one_letter_code
_entity_poly.pdbx_strand_id
1 'polypeptide(L)' 'MKRFFYALLLTLFVAGCETVEKEIPITGLTLEPSELSMKEGEVDSLKATITP' A
#
# COMPACT_ATOMS: atom_id res chain seq x y z
N MET A 1 -37.87 26.67 -14.01
CA MET A 1 -36.98 25.72 -14.73
C MET A 1 -35.49 25.97 -14.47
N LYS A 2 -34.99 27.21 -14.39
CA LYS A 2 -33.57 27.51 -14.10
C LYS A 2 -33.08 27.01 -12.73
N ARG A 3 -33.91 27.12 -11.68
CA ARG A 3 -33.56 26.66 -10.31
C ARG A 3 -33.36 25.15 -10.19
N PHE A 4 -34.11 24.38 -10.98
CA PHE A 4 -33.97 22.92 -11.06
C PHE A 4 -32.67 22.53 -11.77
N PHE A 5 -32.32 23.27 -12.83
CA PHE A 5 -31.06 23.11 -13.55
C PHE A 5 -29.84 23.45 -12.67
N TYR A 6 -29.92 24.52 -11.87
CA TYR A 6 -28.86 24.87 -10.92
C TYR A 6 -28.71 23.87 -9.78
N ALA A 7 -29.82 23.31 -9.27
CA ALA A 7 -29.77 22.26 -8.25
C ALA A 7 -29.12 20.97 -8.79
N LEU A 8 -29.46 20.59 -10.03
CA LEU A 8 -28.88 19.42 -10.71
C LEU A 8 -27.37 19.60 -10.98
N LEU A 9 -26.95 20.80 -11.36
CA LEU A 9 -25.53 21.16 -11.54
C LEU A 9 -24.75 21.13 -10.22
N LEU A 10 -25.36 21.59 -9.12
CA LEU A 10 -24.70 21.63 -7.81
C LEU A 10 -24.44 20.22 -7.25
N THR A 11 -25.35 19.28 -7.50
CA THR A 11 -25.20 17.88 -7.06
C THR A 11 -24.15 17.09 -7.83
N LEU A 12 -23.96 17.40 -9.13
CA LEU A 12 -22.94 16.74 -9.97
C LEU A 12 -21.51 17.13 -9.58
N PHE A 13 -21.32 18.34 -9.06
CA PHE A 13 -20.00 18.85 -8.69
C PHE A 13 -19.42 18.19 -7.42
N VAL A 14 -20.27 17.71 -6.51
CA VAL A 14 -19.86 17.15 -5.21
C VAL A 14 -19.44 15.67 -5.31
N ALA A 15 -19.82 14.97 -6.39
CA ALA A 15 -19.57 13.53 -6.55
C ALA A 15 -18.16 13.17 -7.08
N GLY A 16 -17.31 14.15 -7.38
CA GLY A 16 -16.06 13.95 -8.14
C GLY A 16 -14.82 13.54 -7.34
N CYS A 17 -14.92 13.19 -6.06
CA CYS A 17 -13.75 12.83 -5.25
C CYS A 17 -13.73 11.32 -4.98
N GLU A 18 -13.24 10.55 -5.95
CA GLU A 18 -12.92 9.13 -5.76
C GLU A 18 -11.42 9.01 -5.47
N THR A 19 -11.08 8.62 -4.25
CA THR A 19 -9.69 8.30 -3.89
C THR A 19 -9.37 6.91 -4.42
N VAL A 20 -8.64 6.85 -5.54
CA VAL A 20 -8.09 5.59 -6.05
C VAL A 20 -6.92 5.20 -5.16
N GLU A 21 -7.06 4.09 -4.44
CA GLU A 21 -5.94 3.50 -3.70
C GLU A 21 -4.86 3.07 -4.71
N LYS A 22 -3.70 3.70 -4.63
CA LYS A 22 -2.55 3.34 -5.45
C LYS A 22 -1.83 2.17 -4.78
N GLU A 23 -1.94 0.98 -5.37
CA GLU A 23 -1.14 -0.15 -4.95
C GLU A 23 0.34 0.13 -5.26
N ILE A 24 1.18 0.04 -4.23
CA ILE A 24 2.64 0.07 -4.38
C ILE A 24 3.08 -1.39 -4.38
N PRO A 25 3.69 -1.89 -5.49
CA PRO A 25 4.13 -3.28 -5.54
C PRO A 25 5.24 -3.53 -4.51
N ILE A 26 5.63 -4.79 -4.35
CA ILE A 26 6.88 -5.14 -3.67
C ILE A 26 7.87 -5.49 -4.76
N THR A 27 8.98 -4.77 -4.86
CA THR A 27 10.01 -5.02 -5.88
C THR A 27 11.19 -5.83 -5.36
N GLY A 28 11.37 -5.92 -4.05
CA GLY A 28 12.52 -6.62 -3.48
C GLY A 28 12.26 -7.21 -2.10
N LEU A 29 12.92 -8.35 -1.84
CA LEU A 29 13.04 -8.99 -0.54
C LEU A 29 14.48 -9.51 -0.41
N THR A 30 15.17 -9.08 0.64
CA THR A 30 16.51 -9.59 0.98
C THR A 30 16.51 -10.16 2.40
N LEU A 31 17.31 -11.21 2.60
CA LEU A 31 17.46 -11.90 3.88
C LEU A 31 18.95 -11.93 4.24
N GLU A 32 19.26 -11.53 5.48
CA GLU A 32 20.62 -11.48 6.00
C GLU A 32 20.68 -12.07 7.41
N PRO A 33 21.67 -12.95 7.70
CA PRO A 33 22.58 -13.61 6.75
C PRO A 33 21.88 -14.58 5.79
N SER A 34 22.52 -14.90 4.65
CA SER A 34 22.02 -15.89 3.69
C SER A 34 22.17 -17.33 4.16
N GLU A 35 23.11 -17.57 5.07
CA GLU A 35 23.44 -18.88 5.63
C GLU A 35 23.78 -18.74 7.12
N LEU A 36 23.39 -19.74 7.90
CA LEU A 36 23.69 -19.84 9.33
C LEU A 36 24.14 -21.26 9.65
N SER A 37 25.21 -21.37 10.44
CA SER A 37 25.70 -22.64 10.97
C SER A 37 25.51 -22.65 12.47
N MET A 38 24.49 -23.37 12.94
CA MET A 38 24.09 -23.39 14.35
C MET A 38 24.30 -24.76 14.99
N LYS A 39 24.49 -24.78 16.31
CA LYS A 39 24.54 -26.00 17.13
C LYS A 39 23.22 -26.21 17.88
N GLU A 40 23.02 -27.41 18.40
CA GLU A 40 21.82 -27.74 19.18
C GLU A 40 21.68 -26.83 20.41
N GLY A 41 20.49 -26.28 20.60
CA GLY A 41 20.17 -25.34 21.68
C GLY A 41 20.45 -23.87 21.37
N GLU A 42 21.01 -23.56 20.21
CA GLU A 42 21.31 -22.19 19.79
C GLU A 42 20.09 -21.50 19.17
N VAL A 43 20.01 -20.18 19.35
CA VAL A 43 18.96 -19.32 18.79
C VAL A 43 19.64 -18.17 18.07
N ASP A 44 19.21 -17.91 16.85
CA ASP A 44 19.75 -16.83 16.01
C ASP A 44 18.61 -16.00 15.39
N SER A 45 18.95 -14.84 14.85
CA SER A 45 18.02 -13.89 14.24
C SER A 45 18.39 -13.61 12.78
N LEU A 46 17.41 -13.75 11.91
CA LEU A 46 17.50 -13.36 10.50
C LEU A 46 16.81 -12.02 10.29
N LYS A 47 17.47 -11.13 9.55
CA LYS A 47 16.91 -9.83 9.14
C LYS A 47 16.34 -9.93 7.74
N ALA A 48 15.05 -9.64 7.61
CA ALA A 48 14.40 -9.45 6.32
C ALA A 48 14.28 -7.96 5.99
N THR A 49 14.61 -7.57 4.76
CA THR A 49 14.40 -6.22 4.24
C THR A 49 13.50 -6.28 3.01
N ILE A 50 12.42 -5.49 3.02
CA ILE A 50 11.44 -5.42 1.93
C ILE A 50 11.57 -4.06 1.26
N THR A 51 11.60 -4.04 -0.08
CA THR A 51 11.60 -2.82 -0.88
C THR A 51 10.29 -2.72 -1.66
N PRO A 52 9.59 -1.56 -1.63
CA PRO A 52 8.43 -1.32 -2.50
C PRO A 52 8.79 -1.28 -3.98
#